data_AF-A0A927PY90-F1
#
_entry.id   AF-A0A927PY90-F1
#
_cell.length_a   1.000
_cell.length_b   1.000
_cell.length_c   1.000
_cell.angle_alpha   90.00
_cell.angle_beta   90.00
_cell.angle_gamma   90.00
#
_symmetry.space_group_name_H-M   'P 1'
#
loop_
_entity.id
_entity.type
_entity.pdbx_description
1 polymer ?
#
loop_
_entity_poly.entity_id
_entity_poly.type
_entity_poly.pdbx_seq_one_letter_code
_entity_poly.pdbx_strand_id
1 'polypeptide(L)'
;MAVLNSSGLNLAAKEHMIGGNPLTRLEAIILFGVSNLPELVYEMKRDGHIIKSKKIAFAAAMVRVNKHAVLQPPSNLPIREIMLTEYWVSR
;
A
#
# COMPACT_ATOMS: atom_id res chain seq x y z
N MET A 1 -3.33 -19.39 13.34
CA MET A 1 -3.28 -18.23 12.42
C MET A 1 -3.82 -17.02 13.17
N ALA A 2 -2.99 -16.03 13.45
CA ALA A 2 -3.46 -14.82 14.11
C ALA A 2 -4.32 -14.02 13.12
N VAL A 3 -5.59 -13.84 13.45
CA VAL A 3 -6.46 -12.88 12.75
C VAL A 3 -5.91 -11.50 13.10
N LEU A 4 -5.12 -10.91 12.20
CA LEU A 4 -4.72 -9.52 12.33
C LEU A 4 -5.98 -8.68 12.12
N ASN A 5 -6.55 -8.18 13.22
CA ASN A 5 -7.54 -7.11 13.17
C ASN A 5 -6.97 -5.94 12.33
N SER A 6 -7.84 -5.09 11.77
CA SER A 6 -7.45 -3.88 11.03
C SER A 6 -6.40 -3.02 11.75
N SER A 7 -6.37 -3.08 13.08
CA SER A 7 -5.34 -2.47 13.93
C SER A 7 -3.91 -3.00 13.69
N GLY A 8 -3.74 -4.28 13.39
CA GLY A 8 -2.44 -4.90 13.14
C GLY A 8 -1.80 -4.49 11.81
N LEU A 9 -2.61 -4.33 10.76
CA LEU A 9 -2.13 -3.85 9.45
C LEU A 9 -1.65 -2.39 9.53
N ASN A 10 -2.45 -1.54 10.20
CA ASN A 10 -2.11 -0.14 10.43
C ASN A 10 -0.86 0.00 11.31
N LEU A 11 -0.68 -0.87 12.31
CA LEU A 11 0.50 -0.87 13.18
C LEU A 11 1.79 -1.11 12.38
N ALA A 12 1.84 -2.14 11.53
CA ALA A 12 3.03 -2.45 10.75
C ALA A 12 3.42 -1.31 9.79
N ALA A 13 2.43 -0.70 9.12
CA ALA A 13 2.67 0.47 8.26
C ALA A 13 3.14 1.70 9.06
N LYS A 14 2.59 1.91 10.27
CA LYS A 14 2.98 2.98 11.19
C LYS A 14 4.43 2.82 11.64
N GLU A 15 4.81 1.63 12.10
CA GLU A 15 6.18 1.31 12.53
C GLU A 15 7.18 1.51 11.39
N HIS A 16 6.83 1.09 10.17
CA HIS A 16 7.64 1.33 8.98
C HIS A 16 7.93 2.83 8.77
N MET A 17 6.91 3.68 8.89
CA MET A 17 7.04 5.14 8.75
C MET A 17 7.79 5.79 9.91
N ILE A 18 7.56 5.35 11.15
CA ILE A 18 8.29 5.83 12.34
C ILE A 18 9.78 5.51 12.22
N GLY A 19 10.14 4.37 11.61
CA GLY A 19 11.52 4.03 11.25
C GLY A 19 12.17 4.92 10.17
N GLY A 20 11.47 5.97 9.71
CA GLY A 20 11.97 6.93 8.71
C GLY A 20 11.79 6.48 7.27
N ASN A 21 11.10 5.35 7.03
CA ASN A 21 10.90 4.85 5.69
C ASN A 21 9.73 5.56 4.99
N PRO A 22 9.94 6.08 3.77
CA PRO A 22 8.89 6.76 3.02
C PRO A 22 7.89 5.77 2.42
N LEU A 23 6.59 6.02 2.62
CA LEU A 23 5.51 5.15 2.18
C LEU A 23 4.53 5.87 1.23
N THR A 24 4.21 5.27 0.08
CA THR A 24 3.09 5.68 -0.78
C THR A 24 1.88 4.76 -0.59
N ARG A 25 0.70 5.19 -1.09
CA ARG A 25 -0.51 4.35 -1.04
C ARG A 25 -0.37 3.03 -1.80
N LEU A 26 0.37 3.03 -2.91
CA LEU A 26 0.68 1.81 -3.66
C LEU A 26 1.42 0.79 -2.79
N GLU A 27 2.48 1.24 -2.10
CA GLU A 27 3.27 0.41 -1.20
C GLU A 27 2.47 0.01 0.05
N ALA A 28 1.65 0.92 0.59
CA ALA A 28 0.79 0.64 1.74
C ALA A 28 -0.17 -0.51 1.45
N ILE A 29 -0.81 -0.51 0.27
CA ILE A 29 -1.72 -1.57 -0.15
C ILE A 29 -0.97 -2.88 -0.36
N ILE A 30 0.13 -2.84 -1.13
CA ILE A 30 0.81 -4.08 -1.57
C ILE A 30 1.58 -4.74 -0.43
N LEU A 31 2.28 -3.96 0.40
CA LEU A 31 3.18 -4.50 1.43
C LEU A 31 2.49 -4.68 2.79
N PHE A 32 1.47 -3.89 3.09
CA PHE A 32 0.84 -3.86 4.43
C PHE A 32 -0.68 -4.07 4.40
N GLY A 33 -1.32 -4.18 3.24
CA GLY A 33 -2.78 -4.31 3.14
C GLY A 33 -3.55 -3.06 3.57
N VAL A 34 -2.89 -1.90 3.69
CA VAL A 34 -3.51 -0.64 4.14
C VAL A 34 -4.11 0.10 2.95
N SER A 35 -5.43 0.01 2.81
CA SER A 35 -6.18 0.62 1.70
C SER A 35 -6.35 2.13 1.82
N ASN A 36 -6.40 2.66 3.05
CA ASN A 36 -6.59 4.08 3.35
C ASN A 36 -5.37 4.69 4.08
N LEU A 37 -4.26 4.85 3.36
CA LEU A 37 -3.05 5.52 3.88
C LEU A 37 -3.32 6.95 4.41
N PRO A 38 -4.18 7.79 3.79
CA PRO A 38 -4.49 9.11 4.33
C PRO A 38 -5.00 9.10 5.77
N GLU A 39 -5.85 8.14 6.14
CA GLU A 39 -6.34 7.99 7.52
C GLU A 39 -5.19 7.69 8.49
N LEU A 40 -4.31 6.74 8.13
CA LEU A 40 -3.13 6.42 8.94
C LEU A 40 -2.23 7.65 9.15
N VAL A 41 -2.00 8.43 8.08
CA VAL A 41 -1.22 9.67 8.15
C VAL A 41 -1.89 10.72 9.04
N TYR A 42 -3.23 10.81 9.00
CA TYR A 42 -3.99 11.70 9.87
C TYR A 42 -3.85 11.30 11.34
N GLU A 43 -4.03 10.02 11.67
CA GLU A 43 -3.84 9.48 13.03
C GLU A 43 -2.43 9.73 13.54
N MET A 44 -1.39 9.46 12.73
CA MET A 44 0.00 9.71 13.13
C MET A 44 0.29 11.19 13.40
N LYS A 45 -0.30 12.12 12.63
CA LYS A 45 -0.18 13.55 12.92
C LYS A 45 -0.88 13.93 14.22
N ARG A 46 -2.05 13.36 14.49
CA ARG A 46 -2.78 13.54 15.76
C ARG A 46 -1.97 13.04 16.95
N ASP A 47 -1.21 11.97 16.77
CA ASP A 47 -0.29 11.42 17.77
C ASP A 47 1.01 12.27 17.93
N GLY A 48 1.13 13.39 17.22
CA GLY A 48 2.24 14.33 17.35
C GLY A 48 3.42 14.09 16.41
N HIS A 49 3.33 13.15 15.46
CA HIS A 49 4.41 12.93 14.50
C HIS A 49 4.46 14.02 13.42
N ILE A 50 5.67 14.51 13.12
CA ILE A 50 5.91 15.43 12.00
C ILE A 50 6.03 14.63 10.70
N ILE A 51 4.99 14.68 9.86
CA ILE A 51 4.98 14.00 8.56
C ILE A 51 5.25 14.99 7.43
N LYS A 52 6.30 14.73 6.66
CA LYS A 52 6.63 15.45 5.43
C LYS A 52 6.12 14.69 4.21
N SER A 53 5.71 15.42 3.18
CA SER A 53 5.25 14.83 1.91
C SER A 53 6.03 15.40 0.73
N LYS A 54 6.19 14.59 -0.31
CA LYS A 54 6.73 14.98 -1.61
C LYS A 54 6.06 14.18 -2.71
N LYS A 55 5.91 14.75 -3.90
CA LYS A 55 5.47 14.01 -5.09
C LYS A 55 6.64 13.20 -5.63
N ILE A 56 6.38 11.95 -6.02
CA ILE A 56 7.35 11.10 -6.71
C ILE A 56 6.70 10.51 -7.95
N ALA A 57 7.52 10.14 -8.94
CA ALA A 57 7.03 9.39 -10.09
C ALA A 57 6.52 8.01 -9.66
N PHE A 58 5.46 7.53 -10.33
CA PHE A 58 4.93 6.18 -10.11
C PHE A 58 6.02 5.11 -10.29
N ALA A 59 6.89 5.25 -11.29
CA ALA A 59 8.01 4.36 -11.53
C ALA A 59 8.96 4.23 -10.31
N ALA A 60 9.19 5.32 -9.58
CA ALA A 60 10.03 5.29 -8.38
C ALA A 60 9.38 4.47 -7.25
N ALA A 61 8.05 4.55 -7.09
CA ALA A 61 7.31 3.71 -6.15
C ALA A 61 7.33 2.24 -6.58
N MET A 62 7.12 1.96 -7.87
CA MET A 62 7.18 0.60 -8.43
C MET A 62 8.53 -0.07 -8.18
N VAL A 63 9.64 0.64 -8.40
CA VAL A 63 10.99 0.11 -8.15
C VAL A 63 11.16 -0.31 -6.69
N ARG A 64 10.54 0.39 -5.74
CA ARG A 64 10.58 0.01 -4.31
C ARG A 64 9.71 -1.22 -4.02
N VAL A 65 8.51 -1.29 -4.58
CA VAL A 65 7.62 -2.46 -4.45
C VAL A 65 8.30 -3.72 -4.98
N ASN A 66 8.90 -3.63 -6.17
CA ASN A 66 9.53 -4.78 -6.85
C ASN A 66 10.71 -5.39 -6.08
N LYS A 67 11.25 -4.71 -5.06
CA LYS A 67 12.28 -5.29 -4.18
C LYS A 67 11.73 -6.37 -3.23
N HIS A 68 10.43 -6.35 -2.98
CA HIS A 68 9.80 -7.18 -1.94
C HIS A 68 8.58 -7.94 -2.43
N ALA A 69 7.95 -7.50 -3.52
CA ALA A 69 6.74 -8.11 -4.03
C ALA A 69 6.80 -8.26 -5.56
N VAL A 70 6.36 -9.42 -6.04
CA VAL A 70 6.12 -9.73 -7.45
C VAL A 70 4.71 -10.28 -7.56
N LEU A 71 3.90 -9.72 -8.45
CA LEU A 71 2.57 -10.26 -8.73
C LEU A 71 2.72 -11.45 -9.67
N GLN A 72 2.65 -12.66 -9.10
CA GLN A 72 2.68 -13.90 -9.86
C GLN A 72 1.39 -14.68 -9.55
N PRO A 73 0.51 -14.90 -10.54
CA PRO A 73 -0.68 -15.69 -10.33
C PRO A 73 -0.30 -17.17 -10.11
N PRO A 74 -1.10 -17.93 -9.34
CA PRO A 74 -0.97 -19.38 -9.30
C PRO A 74 -1.04 -19.99 -10.71
N SER A 75 -0.22 -21.00 -10.98
CA SER A 75 -0.15 -21.64 -12.30
C SER A 75 -1.48 -22.24 -12.78
N ASN A 76 -2.36 -22.60 -11.85
CA ASN A 76 -3.67 -23.18 -12.10
C ASN A 76 -4.82 -22.15 -12.04
N LEU A 77 -4.52 -20.86 -11.86
CA LEU A 77 -5.54 -19.81 -11.89
C LEU A 77 -5.81 -19.44 -13.36
N PRO A 78 -7.05 -19.54 -13.87
CA PRO A 78 -7.37 -19.20 -15.24
C PRO A 78 -7.44 -17.68 -15.42
N ILE A 79 -6.28 -17.00 -15.34
CA ILE A 79 -6.17 -15.53 -15.37
C ILE A 79 -6.76 -14.88 -16.62
N ARG A 80 -6.89 -15.64 -17.71
CA ARG A 80 -7.48 -15.17 -18.97
C ARG A 80 -9.02 -15.15 -18.95
N GLU A 81 -9.64 -15.84 -18.00
CA GLU A 81 -11.09 -15.96 -17.86
C GLU A 81 -11.64 -15.04 -16.75
N ILE A 82 -10.76 -14.53 -15.88
CA ILE A 82 -11.15 -13.61 -14.81
C ILE A 82 -11.39 -12.22 -15.40
N MET A 83 -12.65 -11.78 -15.36
CA MET A 83 -13.05 -10.46 -15.82
C MET A 83 -12.96 -9.44 -14.69
N LEU A 84 -12.38 -8.28 -14.98
CA LEU A 84 -12.33 -7.13 -14.07
C LEU A 84 -13.07 -5.95 -14.71
N THR A 85 -13.69 -5.12 -13.86
CA THR A 85 -14.28 -3.87 -14.33
C THR A 85 -13.19 -2.84 -14.53
N GLU A 86 -12.95 -2.47 -15.78
CA GLU A 86 -12.14 -1.30 -16.12
C GLU A 86 -13.05 -0.07 -16.23
N TYR A 87 -12.63 1.04 -15.61
CA TYR A 87 -13.33 2.31 -15.70
C TYR A 87 -12.51 3.25 -16.58
N TRP A 88 -13.13 3.85 -17.60
CA TRP A 88 -12.50 4.85 -18.47
C TRP A 88 -13.35 6.11 -18.54
N VAL A 89 -12.72 7.24 -18.89
CA VAL A 89 -13.43 8.49 -19.17
C VAL A 89 -13.86 8.47 -20.64
N SER A 90 -15.16 8.48 -20.92
CA SER A 90 -15.70 8.71 -22.27
C SER A 90 -15.91 10.21 -22.47
N ARG A 91 -15.33 10.78 -23.54
CA ARG A 91 -15.60 12.15 -23.99
C ARG A 91 -16.42 12.14 -25.26
#